data_AF-A0A368X7R1-F1
#
_entry.id   AF-A0A368X7R1-F1
#
_cell.length_a   1.000
_cell.length_b   1.000
_cell.length_c   1.000
_cell.angle_alpha   90.00
_cell.angle_beta   90.00
_cell.angle_gamma   90.00
#
_symmetry.space_group_name_H-M   'P 1'
#
loop_
_entity.id
_entity.type
_entity.pdbx_description
1 polymer ?
#
loop_
_entity_poly.entity_id
_entity_poly.type
_entity_poly.pdbx_seq_one_letter_code
_entity_poly.pdbx_strand_id
1 'polypeptide(L)' 'MEDEELLPADEGRIAYQRRQTPDANPYRESDWRHDEWWFGWKTEEECDQDDAYDWSTDSFK' A
#
# COMPACT_ATOMS: atom_id res chain seq x y z
N MET A 1 7.56 20.11 -16.37
CA MET A 1 7.53 19.32 -15.13
C MET A 1 7.48 17.90 -15.63
N GLU A 2 8.55 17.15 -15.43
CA GLU A 2 8.46 15.70 -15.59
C GLU A 2 7.51 15.27 -14.47
N ASP A 3 6.32 14.78 -14.83
CA ASP A 3 5.49 14.05 -13.88
C ASP A 3 6.35 12.84 -13.50
N GLU A 4 6.98 12.88 -12.32
CA GLU A 4 7.63 11.70 -11.75
C GLU A 4 6.52 10.67 -11.56
N GLU A 5 6.43 9.73 -12.50
CA GLU A 5 5.53 8.59 -12.39
C GLU A 5 5.91 7.86 -11.09
N LEU A 6 4.99 7.89 -10.12
CA LEU A 6 5.17 7.15 -8.87
C LEU A 6 5.33 5.67 -9.22
N LEU A 7 6.38 5.05 -8.70
CA LEU A 7 6.52 3.61 -8.81
C LEU A 7 5.37 2.96 -8.03
N PRO A 8 4.88 1.78 -8.44
CA PRO A 8 3.80 1.11 -7.73
C PRO A 8 4.09 0.93 -6.23
N ALA A 9 5.34 0.68 -5.83
CA ALA A 9 5.74 0.61 -4.43
C ALA A 9 5.56 1.95 -3.69
N ASP A 10 5.86 3.08 -4.32
CA ASP A 10 5.59 4.39 -3.73
C ASP A 10 4.09 4.64 -3.57
N GLU A 11 3.28 4.22 -4.55
CA GLU A 11 1.82 4.30 -4.46
C GLU A 11 1.27 3.45 -3.31
N GLY A 12 1.79 2.23 -3.10
CA GLY A 12 1.42 1.35 -2.01
C GLY A 12 1.74 1.94 -0.64
N ARG A 13 2.95 2.50 -0.49
CA ARG A 13 3.34 3.23 0.72
C ARG A 13 2.42 4.41 1.01
N ILE A 14 2.14 5.22 0.00
CA ILE A 14 1.24 6.38 0.13
C ILE A 14 -0.18 5.93 0.50
N ALA A 15 -0.64 4.80 -0.03
CA ALA A 15 -1.95 4.24 0.32
C ALA A 15 -2.03 3.85 1.79
N TYR A 16 -1.01 3.19 2.35
CA TYR A 16 -0.95 2.90 3.79
C TYR A 16 -0.98 4.18 4.63
N GLN A 17 -0.15 5.18 4.30
CA GLN A 17 -0.10 6.47 5.00
C GLN A 17 -1.45 7.22 4.96
N ARG A 18 -2.25 6.98 3.91
CA ARG A 18 -3.60 7.53 3.75
C ARG A 18 -4.68 6.65 4.37
N ARG A 19 -4.32 5.59 5.09
CA ARG A 19 -5.22 4.63 5.73
C ARG A 19 -6.14 3.93 4.73
N GLN A 20 -5.63 3.63 3.53
CA GLN A 20 -6.35 2.84 2.53
C GLN A 20 -6.01 1.36 2.71
N THR A 21 -7.03 0.52 2.67
CA THR A 21 -6.87 -0.93 2.80
C THR A 21 -6.21 -1.53 1.55
N PRO A 22 -5.69 -2.76 1.62
CA PRO A 22 -5.08 -3.44 0.48
C PRO A 22 -5.99 -3.55 -0.75
N ASP A 23 -7.31 -3.61 -0.54
CA ASP A 23 -8.34 -3.61 -1.59
C ASP A 23 -8.34 -2.33 -2.45
N ALA A 24 -7.69 -1.26 -2.00
CA ALA A 24 -7.50 -0.04 -2.79
C ALA A 24 -6.42 -0.18 -3.87
N ASN A 25 -5.71 -1.31 -3.93
CA ASN A 25 -4.72 -1.59 -4.98
C ASN A 25 -5.39 -1.49 -6.37
N PRO A 26 -4.96 -0.55 -7.23
CA PRO A 26 -5.60 -0.35 -8.53
C PRO A 26 -5.19 -1.42 -9.55
N TYR A 27 -4.17 -2.21 -9.25
CA TYR A 27 -3.62 -3.22 -10.13
C TYR A 27 -4.32 -4.57 -9.91
N ARG A 28 -4.38 -5.38 -10.96
CA ARG A 28 -4.92 -6.74 -10.87
C ARG A 28 -3.86 -7.67 -10.28
N GLU A 29 -4.27 -8.66 -9.49
CA GLU A 29 -3.35 -9.65 -8.88
C GLU A 29 -2.41 -10.35 -9.89
N SER A 30 -2.80 -10.47 -11.16
CA SER A 30 -1.95 -11.06 -12.21
C SER A 30 -0.90 -10.10 -12.79
N ASP A 31 -0.86 -8.85 -12.35
CA ASP A 31 0.02 -7.79 -12.84
C ASP A 31 1.19 -7.60 -11.87
N TRP A 32 2.42 -7.48 -12.38
CA TRP A 32 3.60 -7.27 -11.55
C TRP A 32 3.50 -6.00 -10.69
N ARG A 33 2.73 -5.01 -11.13
CA ARG A 33 2.49 -3.77 -10.38
C ARG A 33 1.65 -3.99 -9.13
N HIS A 34 0.81 -5.02 -9.11
CA HIS A 34 0.04 -5.39 -7.93
C HIS A 34 0.98 -5.84 -6.81
N ASP A 35 1.93 -6.73 -7.12
CA ASP A 35 2.91 -7.23 -6.16
C ASP A 35 3.83 -6.10 -5.65
N GLU A 36 4.22 -5.20 -6.54
CA GLU A 36 5.07 -4.06 -6.19
C GLU A 36 4.32 -3.03 -5.31
N TRP A 37 3.05 -2.75 -5.61
CA TRP A 37 2.20 -1.92 -4.76
C TRP A 37 1.99 -2.56 -3.39
N TRP A 38 1.72 -3.87 -3.37
CA TRP A 38 1.56 -4.62 -2.13
C TRP A 38 2.82 -4.60 -1.28
N PHE A 39 3.99 -4.76 -1.90
CA PHE A 39 5.28 -4.66 -1.25
C PHE A 39 5.48 -3.30 -0.55
N GLY A 40 5.16 -2.20 -1.24
CA GLY A 40 5.25 -0.86 -0.67
C GLY A 40 4.30 -0.65 0.51
N TRP A 41 3.06 -1.10 0.38
CA TRP A 41 2.04 -1.01 1.44
C TRP A 41 2.46 -1.81 2.68
N LYS A 42 2.89 -3.06 2.49
CA LYS A 42 3.34 -3.95 3.58
C LYS A 42 4.61 -3.46 4.26
N THR A 43 5.54 -2.89 3.51
CA THR A 43 6.77 -2.31 4.09
C THR A 43 6.45 -1.15 5.02
N GLU A 44 5.49 -0.29 4.64
CA GLU A 44 5.06 0.83 5.49
C GLU A 44 4.32 0.32 6.73
N GLU A 45 3.47 -0.71 6.59
CA GLU A 45 2.79 -1.37 7.71
C GLU A 45 3.78 -1.99 8.71
N GLU A 46 4.80 -2.71 8.24
CA GLU A 46 5.81 -3.31 9.10
C GLU A 46 6.70 -2.26 9.80
N CYS A 47 6.82 -1.06 9.23
CA CYS A 47 7.51 0.07 9.86
C CYS A 47 6.62 0.84 10.85
N ASP A 48 5.31 0.63 10.83
CA ASP A 48 4.36 1.33 11.68
C ASP A 48 4.31 0.73 13.08
N GLN A 49 4.91 1.44 14.04
CA GLN A 49 5.00 0.99 15.43
C GLN A 49 3.65 1.01 16.17
N ASP A 50 2.64 1.69 15.61
CA ASP A 50 1.32 1.79 16.23
C ASP A 50 0.41 0.61 15.86
N ASP A 51 0.89 -0.32 15.01
CA ASP A 51 0.10 -1.40 14.40
C ASP A 51 -1.26 -0.86 13.92
N ALA A 52 -1.24 0.25 13.16
CA ALA A 52 -2.47 1.01 12.90
C ALA A 52 -3.47 0.23 12.05
N TYR A 53 -3.02 -0.77 11.29
CA TYR A 53 -3.90 -1.64 10.52
C TYR A 53 -4.24 -2.94 11.28
N ASP A 54 -5.53 -3.25 11.37
CA ASP A 54 -6.04 -4.46 12.00
C ASP A 54 -6.36 -5.53 10.95
N TRP A 55 -5.49 -6.54 10.85
CA TRP A 55 -5.67 -7.70 9.97
C TRP A 55 -6.89 -8.57 10.33
N SER A 56 -7.39 -8.50 11.56
CA SER A 56 -8.58 -9.26 11.96
C SER A 56 -9.87 -8.65 11.44
N THR A 57 -9.91 -7.33 11.25
CA THR A 57 -11.10 -6.60 10.79
C THR A 57 -10.93 -5.95 9.43
N ASP A 58 -9.76 -6.12 8.80
CA ASP A 58 -9.39 -5.53 7.51
C ASP A 58 -9.63 -4.02 7.48
N SER A 59 -9.15 -3.33 8.53
CA SER A 59 -9.42 -1.90 8.72
C SER A 59 -8.34 -1.20 9.51
N PHE A 60 -8.13 0.09 9.25
CA PHE A 60 -7.32 0.94 10.14
C PHE A 60 -8.07 1.25 11.44
N LYS A 61 -7.33 1.26 12.56
CA LYS A 61 -7.81 1.62 13.90
C LYS A 61 -8.07 3.12 14.07
#